data_AF-A0A840A4Z1-F1
#
_entry.id   AF-A0A840A4Z1-F1
#
_cell.length_a   1.000
_cell.length_b   1.000
_cell.length_c   1.000
_cell.angle_alpha   90.00
_cell.angle_beta   90.00
_cell.angle_gamma   90.00
#
_symmetry.space_group_name_H-M   'P 1'
#
loop_
_entity.id
_entity.type
_entity.pdbx_description
1 polymer ?
#
loop_
_entity_poly.entity_id
_entity_poly.type
_entity_poly.pdbx_seq_one_letter_code
_entity_poly.pdbx_strand_id
1 'polypeptide(L)'
;MRYVRAATLADHDEADLLARFDRALQGGPLLVGFNTSGFDIPVLRYRAMALGVPLPNLHGAAGADYLHRFGRAHLDLMDRLSGFRASPAPSLAECCALLGLPLKAEMDGERVEGLWAAGDHARIATYCRADVAATWLVLLRWWVATGSLPPDHARDAFCAFADSIEAGEFGEGLSRHAEVARTLG
;
A
#
# COMPACT_ATOMS: atom_id res chain seq x y z
N MET A 1 -10.40 10.03 5.72
CA MET A 1 -9.83 8.76 5.21
C MET A 1 -10.72 7.63 5.69
N ARG A 2 -11.23 6.76 4.81
CA ARG A 2 -12.02 5.59 5.25
C ARG A 2 -11.08 4.40 5.33
N TYR A 3 -10.67 4.03 6.54
CA TYR A 3 -9.88 2.82 6.74
C TYR A 3 -10.77 1.59 6.51
N VAL A 4 -10.32 0.69 5.63
CA VAL A 4 -10.90 -0.65 5.51
C VAL A 4 -9.92 -1.59 6.19
N ARG A 5 -10.37 -2.29 7.23
CA ARG A 5 -9.54 -3.19 8.02
C ARG A 5 -8.89 -4.24 7.12
N ALA A 6 -7.59 -4.45 7.31
CA ALA A 6 -6.86 -5.49 6.61
C ALA A 6 -7.56 -6.85 6.83
N ALA A 7 -7.80 -7.58 5.75
CA ALA A 7 -8.30 -8.95 5.75
C ALA A 7 -7.13 -9.88 5.40
N THR A 8 -7.07 -11.05 6.03
CA THR A 8 -5.95 -11.99 5.86
C THR A 8 -6.46 -13.38 5.50
N LEU A 9 -5.60 -14.20 4.88
CA LEU A 9 -5.91 -15.60 4.57
C LEU A 9 -6.07 -16.48 5.83
N ALA A 10 -5.73 -15.98 7.01
CA ALA A 10 -5.97 -16.70 8.26
C ALA A 10 -7.47 -16.79 8.59
N ASP A 11 -8.23 -15.76 8.20
CA ASP A 11 -9.65 -15.61 8.56
C ASP A 11 -10.59 -15.70 7.33
N HIS A 12 -10.03 -15.74 6.13
CA HIS A 12 -10.75 -15.70 4.86
C HIS A 12 -10.14 -16.69 3.87
N ASP A 13 -10.98 -17.30 3.03
CA ASP A 13 -10.45 -17.95 1.85
C ASP A 13 -9.96 -16.93 0.82
N GLU A 14 -9.10 -17.38 -0.08
CA GLU A 14 -8.49 -16.50 -1.08
C GLU A 14 -9.52 -15.90 -2.05
N ALA A 15 -10.59 -16.62 -2.35
CA ALA A 15 -11.64 -16.14 -3.26
C ALA A 15 -12.42 -14.96 -2.64
N ASP A 16 -12.72 -15.02 -1.33
CA ASP A 16 -13.33 -13.93 -0.57
C ASP A 16 -12.41 -12.71 -0.54
N LEU A 17 -11.10 -12.88 -0.33
CA LEU A 17 -10.15 -11.77 -0.37
C LEU A 17 -10.09 -11.09 -1.73
N LEU A 18 -10.06 -11.86 -2.83
CA LEU A 18 -10.10 -11.34 -4.19
C LEU A 18 -11.38 -10.56 -4.46
N ALA A 19 -12.54 -11.11 -4.08
CA ALA A 19 -13.83 -10.44 -4.24
C ALA A 19 -13.95 -9.18 -3.38
N ARG A 20 -13.36 -9.16 -2.18
CA ARG A 20 -13.29 -7.98 -1.31
C ARG A 20 -12.41 -6.89 -1.90
N PHE A 21 -11.25 -7.25 -2.45
CA PHE A 21 -10.38 -6.32 -3.15
C PHE A 21 -11.12 -5.64 -4.30
N ASP A 22 -11.78 -6.41 -5.18
CA ASP A 22 -12.52 -5.84 -6.30
C ASP A 22 -13.67 -4.93 -5.84
N ARG A 23 -14.38 -5.33 -4.77
CA ARG A 23 -15.45 -4.51 -4.19
C ARG A 23 -14.93 -3.20 -3.61
N ALA A 24 -13.71 -3.18 -3.07
CA ALA A 24 -13.07 -1.96 -2.59
C ALA A 24 -12.76 -0.95 -3.71
N LEU A 25 -12.71 -1.41 -4.98
CA LEU A 25 -12.56 -0.55 -6.16
C LEU A 25 -13.89 0.03 -6.67
N GLN A 26 -15.03 -0.32 -6.05
CA GLN A 26 -16.30 0.32 -6.38
C GLN A 26 -16.24 1.83 -6.14
N GLY A 27 -16.79 2.60 -7.07
CA GLY A 27 -16.73 4.07 -7.04
C GLY A 27 -15.43 4.66 -7.59
N GLY A 28 -14.52 3.82 -8.09
CA GLY A 28 -13.31 4.26 -8.80
C GLY A 28 -12.32 5.05 -7.92
N PRO A 29 -11.98 4.62 -6.69
CA PRO A 29 -10.99 5.31 -5.87
C PRO A 29 -9.61 5.30 -6.55
N LEU A 30 -8.77 6.26 -6.18
CA LEU A 30 -7.35 6.20 -6.52
C LEU A 30 -6.71 5.00 -5.83
N LEU A 31 -6.24 4.03 -6.60
CA LEU A 31 -5.43 2.93 -6.10
C LEU A 31 -3.97 3.39 -6.00
N VAL A 32 -3.38 3.32 -4.82
CA VAL A 32 -1.97 3.68 -4.60
C VAL A 32 -1.22 2.47 -4.07
N GLY A 33 0.00 2.26 -4.55
CA GLY A 33 0.88 1.21 -4.06
C GLY A 33 2.34 1.44 -4.44
N PHE A 34 3.21 0.52 -4.04
CA PHE A 34 4.63 0.52 -4.36
C PHE A 34 4.98 -0.76 -5.11
N ASN A 35 5.32 -0.67 -6.40
CA ASN A 35 5.52 -1.82 -7.29
C ASN A 35 4.28 -2.72 -7.50
N THR A 36 3.09 -2.20 -7.22
CA THR A 36 1.82 -2.92 -7.42
C THR A 36 1.55 -3.30 -8.88
N SER A 37 2.03 -2.52 -9.86
CA SER A 37 1.94 -2.88 -11.28
C SER A 37 2.81 -4.08 -11.65
N GLY A 38 3.97 -4.19 -11.00
CA GLY A 38 4.96 -5.24 -11.27
C GLY A 38 4.74 -6.52 -10.45
N PHE A 39 3.94 -6.46 -9.38
CA PHE A 39 3.76 -7.58 -8.46
C PHE A 39 2.29 -7.84 -8.10
N ASP A 40 1.68 -7.01 -7.25
CA ASP A 40 0.38 -7.27 -6.63
C ASP A 40 -0.73 -7.47 -7.67
N ILE A 41 -0.86 -6.56 -8.63
CA ILE A 41 -1.93 -6.61 -9.64
C ILE A 41 -1.80 -7.85 -10.54
N PRO A 42 -0.62 -8.21 -11.08
CA PRO A 42 -0.41 -9.50 -11.73
C PRO A 42 -0.83 -10.69 -10.85
N VAL A 43 -0.41 -10.74 -9.60
CA VAL A 43 -0.75 -11.84 -8.67
C VAL A 43 -2.27 -11.94 -8.49
N LEU A 44 -2.95 -10.85 -8.15
CA LEU A 44 -4.40 -10.83 -7.96
C LEU A 44 -5.15 -11.30 -9.21
N ARG A 45 -4.72 -10.86 -10.39
CA ARG A 45 -5.32 -11.27 -11.68
C ARG A 45 -5.13 -12.77 -11.94
N TYR A 46 -3.93 -13.31 -11.71
CA TYR A 46 -3.65 -14.71 -11.96
C TYR A 46 -4.38 -15.61 -10.97
N ARG A 47 -4.46 -15.22 -9.70
CA ARG A 47 -5.20 -15.96 -8.68
C ARG A 47 -6.71 -15.93 -8.92
N ALA A 48 -7.25 -14.79 -9.31
CA ALA A 48 -8.64 -14.68 -9.75
C ALA A 48 -8.96 -15.57 -10.96
N MET A 49 -8.07 -15.60 -11.95
CA MET A 49 -8.20 -16.51 -13.10
C MET A 49 -8.17 -17.98 -12.66
N ALA A 50 -7.24 -18.36 -11.78
CA ALA A 50 -7.09 -19.73 -11.31
C ALA A 50 -8.30 -20.21 -10.48
N LEU A 51 -8.94 -19.31 -9.73
CA LEU A 51 -10.07 -19.61 -8.85
C LEU A 51 -11.45 -19.33 -9.49
N GLY A 52 -11.49 -18.78 -10.71
CA GLY A 52 -12.74 -18.40 -11.37
C GLY A 52 -13.46 -17.21 -10.71
N VAL A 53 -12.72 -16.34 -10.02
CA VAL A 53 -13.28 -15.17 -9.32
C VAL A 53 -13.28 -13.95 -10.25
N PRO A 54 -14.41 -13.27 -10.48
CA PRO A 54 -14.46 -12.10 -11.33
C PRO A 54 -13.90 -10.86 -10.60
N LEU A 55 -13.07 -10.06 -11.28
CA LEU A 55 -12.58 -8.76 -10.82
C LEU A 55 -13.03 -7.61 -11.75
N PRO A 56 -14.34 -7.39 -11.95
CA PRO A 56 -14.85 -6.44 -12.94
C PRO A 56 -14.44 -4.98 -12.65
N ASN A 57 -14.35 -4.57 -11.39
CA ASN A 57 -13.98 -3.19 -11.04
C ASN A 57 -12.50 -2.94 -11.31
N LEU A 58 -11.62 -3.92 -11.04
CA LEU A 58 -10.22 -3.87 -11.46
C LEU A 58 -10.09 -3.72 -12.98
N HIS A 59 -11.00 -4.35 -13.73
CA HIS A 59 -11.07 -4.29 -15.19
C HIS A 59 -11.92 -3.13 -15.75
N GLY A 60 -12.22 -2.12 -14.93
CA GLY A 60 -12.81 -0.86 -15.40
C GLY A 60 -14.32 -0.75 -15.32
N ALA A 61 -15.04 -1.72 -14.76
CA ALA A 61 -16.49 -1.62 -14.56
C ALA A 61 -16.91 -0.44 -13.66
N ALA A 62 -16.00 0.02 -12.79
CA ALA A 62 -16.18 1.21 -11.96
C ALA A 62 -15.87 2.54 -12.69
N GLY A 63 -15.56 2.51 -13.99
CA GLY A 63 -15.16 3.69 -14.78
C GLY A 63 -13.70 4.12 -14.58
N ALA A 64 -12.93 3.37 -13.79
CA ALA A 64 -11.53 3.63 -13.49
C ALA A 64 -10.63 2.56 -14.16
N ASP A 65 -9.73 2.98 -15.04
CA ASP A 65 -8.80 2.06 -15.71
C ASP A 65 -7.53 1.86 -14.87
N TYR A 66 -7.58 0.87 -13.98
CA TYR A 66 -6.47 0.51 -13.09
C TYR A 66 -5.32 -0.21 -13.81
N LEU A 67 -5.54 -0.72 -15.02
CA LEU A 67 -4.53 -1.47 -15.77
C LEU A 67 -3.77 -0.58 -16.76
N HIS A 68 -4.28 0.62 -17.05
CA HIS A 68 -3.56 1.60 -17.83
C HIS A 68 -2.40 2.21 -17.03
N ARG A 69 -1.19 1.72 -17.30
CA ARG A 69 0.08 2.12 -16.63
C ARG A 69 0.29 3.64 -16.54
N PHE A 70 -0.08 4.39 -17.58
CA PHE A 70 0.08 5.85 -17.63
C PHE A 70 -1.17 6.61 -17.18
N GLY A 71 -2.17 5.89 -16.68
CA GLY A 71 -3.45 6.43 -16.25
C GLY A 71 -3.41 7.18 -14.94
N ARG A 72 -4.59 7.55 -14.47
CA ARG A 72 -4.81 8.33 -13.24
C ARG A 72 -5.51 7.54 -12.13
N ALA A 73 -6.08 6.37 -12.47
CA ALA A 73 -6.78 5.53 -11.50
C ALA A 73 -5.83 4.73 -10.61
N HIS A 74 -4.64 4.40 -11.12
CA HIS A 74 -3.59 3.69 -10.40
C HIS A 74 -2.30 4.52 -10.34
N LEU A 75 -1.78 4.68 -9.14
CA LEU A 75 -0.52 5.34 -8.85
C LEU A 75 0.43 4.32 -8.22
N ASP A 76 1.29 3.72 -9.05
CA ASP A 76 2.44 2.95 -8.60
C ASP A 76 3.61 3.90 -8.31
N LEU A 77 3.93 4.09 -7.03
CA LEU A 77 4.97 5.03 -6.59
C LEU A 77 6.35 4.67 -7.14
N MET A 78 6.70 3.39 -7.22
CA MET A 78 8.00 2.99 -7.75
C MET A 78 8.10 3.35 -9.24
N ASP A 79 7.04 3.13 -9.99
CA ASP A 79 6.99 3.47 -11.41
C ASP A 79 7.02 5.00 -11.59
N ARG A 80 6.32 5.78 -10.77
CA ARG A 80 6.38 7.25 -10.78
C ARG A 80 7.76 7.80 -10.44
N LEU A 81 8.36 7.31 -9.35
CA LEU A 81 9.67 7.77 -8.86
C LEU A 81 10.80 7.43 -9.83
N SER A 82 10.71 6.29 -10.52
CA SER A 82 11.70 5.87 -11.52
C SER A 82 11.51 6.52 -12.89
N GLY A 83 10.49 7.36 -13.09
CA GLY A 83 10.14 7.91 -14.40
C GLY A 83 9.70 6.82 -15.38
N PHE A 84 8.85 5.89 -14.92
CA PHE A 84 8.40 4.72 -15.67
C PHE A 84 9.54 3.81 -16.14
N ARG A 85 10.55 3.60 -15.26
CA ARG A 85 11.82 2.90 -15.56
C ARG A 85 12.80 3.64 -16.46
N ALA A 86 12.65 4.96 -16.63
CA ALA A 86 13.69 5.79 -17.26
C ALA A 86 14.96 5.90 -16.39
N SER A 87 14.84 5.60 -15.10
CA SER A 87 15.94 5.51 -14.13
C SER A 87 15.83 4.21 -13.31
N PRO A 88 16.89 3.79 -12.60
CA PRO A 88 16.80 2.68 -11.65
C PRO A 88 15.64 2.88 -10.69
N ALA A 89 14.86 1.81 -10.47
CA ALA A 89 13.72 1.89 -9.59
C ALA A 89 14.15 1.77 -8.12
N PRO A 90 13.74 2.70 -7.26
CA PRO A 90 14.04 2.61 -5.85
C PRO A 90 13.21 1.49 -5.20
N SER A 91 13.78 0.85 -4.20
CA SER A 91 13.07 0.02 -3.24
C SER A 91 12.28 0.88 -2.26
N LEU A 92 11.23 0.31 -1.66
CA LEU A 92 10.49 0.98 -0.60
C LEU A 92 11.40 1.30 0.60
N ALA A 93 12.40 0.45 0.86
CA ALA A 93 13.39 0.65 1.91
C ALA A 93 14.25 1.90 1.66
N GLU A 94 14.75 2.11 0.44
CA GLU A 94 15.48 3.33 0.08
C GLU A 94 14.60 4.57 0.24
N CYS A 95 13.32 4.50 -0.16
CA CYS A 95 12.38 5.60 0.08
C CYS A 95 12.16 5.85 1.59
N CYS A 96 12.05 4.80 2.40
CA CYS A 96 11.92 4.93 3.86
C CYS A 96 13.13 5.61 4.49
N ALA A 97 14.34 5.26 4.06
CA ALA A 97 15.57 5.90 4.52
C ALA A 97 15.58 7.41 4.22
N LEU A 98 15.10 7.83 3.05
CA LEU A 98 14.96 9.26 2.71
C LEU A 98 14.01 10.01 3.64
N LEU A 99 13.03 9.32 4.23
CA LEU A 99 12.05 9.91 5.15
C LEU A 99 12.46 9.81 6.62
N GLY A 100 13.60 9.19 6.93
CA GLY A 100 13.99 8.89 8.31
C GLY A 100 13.15 7.78 8.97
N LEU A 101 12.40 7.01 8.18
CA LEU A 101 11.73 5.81 8.65
C LEU A 101 12.77 4.71 8.90
N PRO A 102 12.65 3.94 10.00
CA PRO A 102 13.55 2.82 10.24
C PRO A 102 13.45 1.84 9.07
N LEU A 103 14.60 1.57 8.44
CA LEU A 103 14.71 0.51 7.44
C LEU A 103 14.18 -0.79 8.06
N LYS A 104 13.37 -1.55 7.29
CA LYS A 104 12.71 -2.81 7.68
C LYS A 104 13.49 -3.53 8.78
N ALA A 105 13.10 -3.33 10.04
CA ALA A 105 13.97 -3.73 11.14
C ALA A 105 14.10 -5.25 11.27
N GLU A 106 13.18 -6.08 10.73
CA GLU A 106 13.24 -7.53 11.00
C GLU A 106 12.68 -8.48 9.92
N MET A 107 12.10 -7.98 8.82
CA MET A 107 11.41 -8.85 7.85
C MET A 107 11.69 -8.45 6.40
N ASP A 108 12.25 -9.39 5.64
CA ASP A 108 12.29 -9.39 4.18
C ASP A 108 11.19 -10.32 3.64
N GLY A 109 10.73 -10.11 2.41
CA GLY A 109 9.71 -10.92 1.75
C GLY A 109 10.05 -12.41 1.73
N GLU A 110 11.34 -12.75 1.72
CA GLU A 110 11.86 -14.12 1.78
C GLU A 110 11.43 -14.89 3.05
N ARG A 111 11.08 -14.18 4.14
CA ARG A 111 10.65 -14.80 5.40
C ARG A 111 9.15 -15.10 5.44
N VAL A 112 8.36 -14.60 4.49
CA VAL A 112 6.89 -14.75 4.50
C VAL A 112 6.48 -16.21 4.40
N GLU A 113 7.12 -17.00 3.53
CA GLU A 113 6.83 -18.43 3.39
C GLU A 113 7.07 -19.20 4.70
N GLY A 114 8.21 -18.96 5.34
CA GLY A 114 8.56 -19.62 6.61
C GLY A 114 7.60 -19.26 7.74
N LEU A 115 7.21 -17.98 7.85
CA LEU A 115 6.22 -17.54 8.84
C LEU A 115 4.84 -18.13 8.56
N TRP A 116 4.45 -18.23 7.28
CA TRP A 116 3.19 -18.82 6.88
C TRP A 116 3.14 -20.30 7.25
N ALA A 117 4.20 -21.06 6.93
CA ALA A 117 4.32 -22.47 7.28
C ALA A 117 4.35 -22.68 8.81
N ALA A 118 4.87 -21.72 9.57
CA ALA A 118 4.86 -21.73 11.03
C ALA A 118 3.53 -21.27 11.66
N GLY A 119 2.55 -20.82 10.86
CA GLY A 119 1.26 -20.29 11.34
C GLY A 119 1.34 -18.88 11.94
N ASP A 120 2.46 -18.17 11.78
CA ASP A 120 2.65 -16.80 12.30
C ASP A 120 2.05 -15.74 11.35
N HIS A 121 0.75 -15.85 11.13
CA HIS A 121 0.01 -14.94 10.25
C HIS A 121 -0.08 -13.52 10.84
N ALA A 122 -0.04 -13.38 12.17
CA ALA A 122 -0.06 -12.10 12.85
C ALA A 122 1.18 -11.26 12.52
N ARG A 123 2.37 -11.88 12.47
CA ARG A 123 3.59 -11.20 12.07
C ARG A 123 3.58 -10.80 10.59
N ILE A 124 3.08 -11.67 9.71
CA ILE A 124 2.88 -11.34 8.29
C ILE A 124 1.94 -10.12 8.15
N ALA A 125 0.81 -10.12 8.84
CA ALA A 125 -0.14 -9.03 8.79
C ALA A 125 0.47 -7.71 9.31
N THR A 126 1.27 -7.77 10.37
CA THR A 126 1.99 -6.61 10.92
C THR A 126 2.99 -6.05 9.92
N TYR A 127 3.73 -6.92 9.24
CA TYR A 127 4.64 -6.53 8.16
C TYR A 127 3.90 -5.86 6.99
N CYS A 128 2.81 -6.45 6.51
CA CYS A 128 2.01 -5.84 5.43
C CYS A 128 1.46 -4.47 5.82
N ARG A 129 1.03 -4.29 7.08
CA ARG A 129 0.56 -2.98 7.58
C ARG A 129 1.69 -1.94 7.64
N ALA A 130 2.90 -2.35 8.00
CA ALA A 130 4.07 -1.48 7.95
C ALA A 130 4.40 -1.03 6.51
N ASP A 131 4.37 -1.94 5.53
CA ASP A 131 4.60 -1.58 4.12
C ASP A 131 3.51 -0.62 3.58
N VAL A 132 2.24 -0.80 3.98
CA VAL A 132 1.16 0.15 3.66
C VAL A 132 1.39 1.52 4.31
N ALA A 133 1.79 1.55 5.59
CA ALA A 133 2.06 2.80 6.29
C ALA A 133 3.25 3.56 5.68
N ALA A 134 4.32 2.86 5.35
CA ALA A 134 5.47 3.41 4.64
C ALA A 134 5.08 3.96 3.25
N THR A 135 4.30 3.19 2.48
CA THR A 135 3.78 3.60 1.17
C THR A 135 2.96 4.89 1.26
N TRP A 136 2.12 5.03 2.30
CA TRP A 136 1.35 6.24 2.54
C TRP A 136 2.24 7.46 2.83
N LEU A 137 3.25 7.33 3.67
CA LEU A 137 4.18 8.42 3.98
C LEU A 137 5.00 8.84 2.75
N VAL A 138 5.42 7.88 1.93
CA VAL A 138 6.08 8.15 0.65
C VAL A 138 5.14 8.89 -0.31
N LEU A 139 3.87 8.49 -0.39
CA LEU A 139 2.86 9.19 -1.20
C LEU A 139 2.71 10.64 -0.78
N LEU A 140 2.52 10.91 0.52
CA LEU A 140 2.36 12.27 1.03
C LEU A 140 3.59 13.11 0.70
N ARG A 141 4.79 12.57 0.91
CA ARG A 141 6.03 13.28 0.57
C ARG A 141 6.16 13.55 -0.93
N TRP A 142 5.77 12.59 -1.76
CA TRP A 142 5.78 12.75 -3.21
C TRP A 142 4.78 13.82 -3.67
N TRP A 143 3.57 13.86 -3.09
CA TRP A 143 2.61 14.92 -3.38
C TRP A 143 3.08 16.30 -2.95
N VAL A 144 3.78 16.42 -1.81
CA VAL A 144 4.44 17.67 -1.42
C VAL A 144 5.49 18.07 -2.46
N ALA A 145 6.39 17.15 -2.82
CA ALA A 145 7.48 17.43 -3.77
C ALA A 145 6.99 17.81 -5.17
N THR A 146 5.83 17.29 -5.58
CA THR A 146 5.20 17.59 -6.88
C THR A 146 4.24 18.79 -6.83
N GLY A 147 4.02 19.40 -5.67
CA GLY A 147 3.05 20.48 -5.48
C GLY A 147 1.59 20.04 -5.52
N SER A 148 1.31 18.73 -5.50
CA SER A 148 -0.06 18.19 -5.45
C SER A 148 -0.70 18.32 -4.06
N LEU A 149 0.13 18.49 -3.02
CA LEU A 149 -0.31 18.71 -1.64
C LEU A 149 0.35 20.00 -1.09
N PRO A 150 -0.41 21.10 -0.95
CA PRO A 150 0.11 22.37 -0.42
C PRO A 150 0.66 22.21 1.01
N PRO A 151 1.65 23.03 1.44
CA PRO A 151 2.31 22.88 2.74
C PRO A 151 1.34 22.82 3.94
N ASP A 152 0.34 23.70 3.99
CA ASP A 152 -0.62 23.73 5.11
C ASP A 152 -1.44 22.45 5.18
N HIS A 153 -1.90 21.93 4.04
CA HIS A 153 -2.61 20.64 3.97
C HIS A 153 -1.70 19.44 4.18
N ALA A 154 -0.41 19.55 3.87
CA ALA A 154 0.56 18.48 4.05
C ALA A 154 0.73 18.18 5.54
N ARG A 155 0.92 19.22 6.34
CA ARG A 155 1.02 19.10 7.80
C ARG A 155 -0.19 18.39 8.38
N ASP A 156 -1.39 18.84 8.02
CA ASP A 156 -2.65 18.23 8.48
C ASP A 156 -2.76 16.76 8.06
N ALA A 157 -2.36 16.41 6.83
CA ALA A 157 -2.39 15.03 6.35
C ALA A 157 -1.41 14.12 7.10
N PHE A 158 -0.20 14.59 7.38
CA PHE A 158 0.79 13.84 8.18
C PHE A 158 0.32 13.67 9.63
N CYS A 159 -0.19 14.73 10.27
CA CYS A 159 -0.72 14.68 11.62
C CYS A 159 -1.94 13.75 11.72
N ALA A 160 -2.90 13.85 10.81
CA ALA A 160 -4.08 12.98 10.80
C ALA A 160 -3.71 11.51 10.62
N PHE A 161 -2.66 11.22 9.83
CA PHE A 161 -2.15 9.86 9.71
C PHE A 161 -1.51 9.37 11.02
N ALA A 162 -0.71 10.20 11.68
CA ALA A 162 -0.14 9.88 12.99
C ALA A 162 -1.25 9.61 14.03
N ASP A 163 -2.27 10.49 14.09
CA ASP A 163 -3.43 10.35 14.96
C ASP A 163 -4.14 9.00 14.72
N SER A 164 -4.31 8.58 13.45
CA SER A 164 -4.94 7.28 13.12
C SER A 164 -4.14 6.07 13.60
N ILE A 165 -2.80 6.14 13.56
CA ILE A 165 -1.92 5.09 14.08
C ILE A 165 -2.02 5.04 15.62
N GLU A 166 -1.95 6.19 16.28
CA GLU A 166 -2.02 6.31 17.74
C GLU A 166 -3.39 5.89 18.30
N ALA A 167 -4.46 6.12 17.54
CA ALA A 167 -5.80 5.62 17.83
C ALA A 167 -5.96 4.10 17.59
N GLY A 168 -4.93 3.42 17.07
CA GLY A 168 -4.92 1.98 16.84
C GLY A 168 -5.67 1.53 15.58
N GLU A 169 -6.04 2.44 14.67
CA GLU A 169 -6.79 2.09 13.45
C GLU A 169 -5.96 1.18 12.52
N PHE A 170 -4.64 1.32 12.54
CA PHE A 170 -3.71 0.50 11.75
C PHE A 170 -3.15 -0.72 12.52
N GLY A 171 -3.65 -1.00 13.72
CA GLY A 171 -3.11 -2.03 14.61
C GLY A 171 -1.76 -1.66 15.24
N GLU A 172 -1.16 -2.62 15.92
CA GLU A 172 0.07 -2.41 16.70
C GLU A 172 1.35 -2.44 15.84
N GLY A 173 2.45 -1.95 16.41
CA GLY A 173 3.80 -2.04 15.81
C GLY A 173 4.20 -0.86 14.91
N LEU A 174 3.42 0.23 14.88
CA LEU A 174 3.63 1.37 13.99
C LEU A 174 3.97 2.69 14.71
N SER A 175 4.30 2.66 16.00
CA SER A 175 4.62 3.86 16.79
C SER A 175 5.69 4.75 16.15
N ARG A 176 6.72 4.15 15.56
CA ARG A 176 7.76 4.91 14.86
C ARG A 176 7.31 5.52 13.53
N HIS A 177 6.31 4.93 12.86
CA HIS A 177 5.71 5.55 11.67
C HIS A 177 4.92 6.80 12.07
N ALA A 178 4.20 6.76 13.20
CA ALA A 178 3.53 7.93 13.76
C ALA A 178 4.55 9.04 14.14
N GLU A 179 5.62 8.70 14.83
CA GLU A 179 6.69 9.66 15.20
C GLU A 179 7.30 10.36 13.98
N VAL A 180 7.62 9.60 12.93
CA VAL A 180 8.16 10.16 11.69
C VAL A 180 7.11 11.00 10.97
N ALA A 181 5.85 10.56 10.91
CA ALA A 181 4.76 11.34 10.34
C ALA A 181 4.64 12.72 11.01
N ARG A 182 4.69 12.77 12.36
CA ARG A 182 4.67 14.03 13.12
C ARG A 182 5.86 14.94 12.81
N THR A 183 7.01 14.37 12.49
CA THR A 183 8.24 15.14 12.17
C THR A 183 8.20 15.69 10.72
N LEU A 184 7.49 15.01 9.81
CA LEU A 184 7.35 15.42 8.42
C LEU A 184 6.30 16.53 8.20
N GLY A 185 5.37 16.71 9.14
CA GLY A 185 4.31 17.74 9.10
C GLY A 185 4.64 19.01 9.87
#